data_AF-A0A7W0J801-F1
#
_entry.id   AF-A0A7W0J801-F1
#
_cell.length_a   1.000
_cell.length_b   1.000
_cell.length_c   1.000
_cell.angle_alpha   90.00
_cell.angle_beta   90.00
_cell.angle_gamma   90.00
#
_symmetry.space_group_name_H-M   'P 1'
#
loop_
_entity.id
_entity.type
_entity.pdbx_description
1 polymer ?
#
loop_
_entity_poly.entity_id
_entity_poly.type
_entity_poly.pdbx_seq_one_letter_code
_entity_poly.pdbx_strand_id
1 'polypeptide(L)' 'GCFTPGTNIPIISEAEAHLMKPDYFLVLPWHFKHNILEREQAFIERGGKFIFPLPEIEIV' A
#
# COMPACT_ATOMS: atom_id res chain seq x y z
N GLY A 1 4.01 -4.83 19.09
CA GLY A 1 3.99 -4.74 17.61
C GLY A 1 5.28 -5.31 17.06
N CYS A 2 5.35 -5.45 15.74
CA CYS A 2 6.55 -5.89 15.03
C CYS A 2 7.06 -4.74 14.15
N PHE A 3 8.35 -4.76 13.81
CA PHE A 3 8.98 -3.77 12.94
C PHE A 3 9.69 -4.48 11.79
N THR A 4 9.80 -3.82 10.64
CA THR A 4 10.61 -4.32 9.54
C THR A 4 12.09 -4.36 9.93
N PRO A 5 12.82 -5.42 9.58
CA PRO A 5 14.25 -5.49 9.86
C PRO A 5 15.01 -4.41 9.09
N GLY A 6 15.97 -3.75 9.75
CA GLY A 6 16.84 -2.72 9.17
C GLY A 6 16.20 -1.32 9.11
N THR A 7 15.00 -1.19 8.56
CA THR A 7 14.33 0.12 8.40
C THR A 7 13.46 0.51 9.60
N ASN A 8 13.13 -0.44 10.49
CA ASN A 8 12.32 -0.21 11.68
C ASN A 8 10.96 0.45 11.39
N ILE A 9 10.35 0.13 10.24
CA ILE A 9 9.01 0.61 9.88
C ILE A 9 8.01 -0.20 10.72
N PRO A 10 7.05 0.45 11.42
CA PRO A 10 6.07 -0.25 12.23
C PRO A 10 5.13 -1.08 11.34
N ILE A 11 4.89 -2.33 11.76
CA ILE A 11 3.88 -3.19 11.14
C ILE A 11 2.56 -2.93 11.87
N ILE A 12 1.63 -2.31 11.15
CA ILE A 12 0.28 -1.96 11.61
C ILE A 12 -0.78 -2.74 10.84
N SER A 13 -2.02 -2.74 11.33
CA SER A 13 -3.14 -3.36 10.62
C SER A 13 -3.63 -2.50 9.44
N GLU A 14 -4.31 -3.13 8.47
CA GLU A 14 -4.94 -2.44 7.34
C GLU A 14 -5.93 -1.36 7.81
N ALA A 15 -6.72 -1.66 8.85
CA ALA A 15 -7.69 -0.71 9.41
C ALA A 15 -7.01 0.55 9.97
N GLU A 16 -5.90 0.40 10.71
CA GLU A 16 -5.12 1.53 11.20
C GLU A 16 -4.53 2.35 10.04
N ALA A 17 -3.98 1.69 9.02
CA ALA A 17 -3.41 2.35 7.86
C ALA A 17 -4.46 3.19 7.10
N HIS A 18 -5.69 2.70 6.94
CA HIS A 18 -6.77 3.47 6.32
C HIS A 18 -7.22 4.67 7.16
N LEU A 19 -7.24 4.53 8.48
CA LEU A 19 -7.57 5.64 9.40
C LEU A 19 -6.56 6.79 9.32
N MET A 20 -5.30 6.49 8.97
CA MET A 20 -4.27 7.50 8.74
C MET A 20 -4.48 8.34 7.47
N LYS A 21 -5.37 7.91 6.56
CA LYS A 21 -5.68 8.58 5.28
C LYS A 21 -4.42 8.93 4.46
N PRO A 22 -3.60 7.93 4.09
CA PRO A 22 -2.41 8.18 3.29
C PRO A 22 -2.78 8.60 1.86
N ASP A 23 -1.96 9.44 1.25
CA ASP A 23 -2.09 9.78 -0.17
C ASP A 23 -1.61 8.63 -1.07
N TYR A 24 -0.60 7.88 -0.61
CA TYR A 24 0.03 6.81 -1.37
C TYR A 24 0.31 5.57 -0.51
N PHE A 25 0.11 4.39 -1.11
CA PHE A 25 0.62 3.12 -0.60
C PHE A 25 1.74 2.58 -1.50
N LEU A 26 2.92 2.30 -0.92
CA LEU A 26 4.00 1.60 -1.61
C LEU A 26 3.79 0.08 -1.50
N VAL A 27 3.51 -0.56 -2.63
CA VAL A 27 3.19 -1.99 -2.69
C VAL A 27 4.46 -2.78 -3.01
N LEU A 28 5.13 -3.24 -1.96
CA LEU A 28 6.31 -4.11 -2.10
C LEU A 28 5.96 -5.51 -2.68
N PRO A 29 4.83 -6.15 -2.32
CA PRO A 29 4.39 -7.41 -2.93
C PRO A 29 3.76 -7.19 -4.32
N TRP A 30 4.48 -6.54 -5.23
CA TRP A 30 3.99 -6.04 -6.52
C TRP A 30 3.35 -7.13 -7.42
N HIS A 31 3.75 -8.39 -7.27
CA HIS A 31 3.16 -9.52 -7.98
C HIS A 31 1.63 -9.66 -7.74
N PHE A 32 1.13 -9.19 -6.59
CA PHE A 32 -0.30 -9.23 -6.25
C PHE A 32 -1.08 -7.98 -6.67
N LYS A 33 -0.51 -7.13 -7.54
CA LYS A 33 -1.11 -5.86 -8.00
C LYS A 33 -2.61 -5.95 -8.27
N HIS A 34 -3.04 -6.88 -9.14
CA HIS A 34 -4.44 -7.00 -9.55
C HIS A 34 -5.37 -7.27 -8.35
N ASN A 35 -4.99 -8.21 -7.48
CA ASN A 35 -5.79 -8.55 -6.31
C ASN A 35 -5.87 -7.39 -5.31
N ILE A 36 -4.77 -6.65 -5.12
CA ILE A 36 -4.73 -5.49 -4.23
C ILE A 36 -5.63 -4.38 -4.77
N LEU A 37 -5.51 -4.05 -6.07
CA LEU A 37 -6.35 -3.02 -6.70
C LEU A 37 -7.83 -3.39 -6.66
N GLU A 38 -8.19 -4.65 -6.89
CA GLU A 38 -9.58 -5.12 -6.79
C GLU A 38 -10.16 -5.00 -5.37
N ARG A 39 -9.36 -5.29 -4.34
CA ARG A 39 -9.80 -5.17 -2.93
C ARG A 39 -9.88 -3.72 -2.46
N GLU A 40 -8.98 -2.87 -2.95
CA GLU A 40 -8.79 -1.50 -2.46
C GLU A 40 -9.51 -0.42 -3.28
N GLN A 41 -10.57 -0.79 -4.00
CA GLN A 41 -11.36 0.16 -4.81
C GLN A 41 -11.83 1.37 -4.01
N ALA A 42 -12.30 1.15 -2.77
CA ALA A 42 -12.75 2.24 -1.91
C ALA A 42 -11.64 3.25 -1.56
N PHE A 43 -10.37 2.83 -1.53
CA PHE A 43 -9.24 3.74 -1.31
C PHE A 43 -8.94 4.56 -2.58
N ILE A 44 -8.98 3.92 -3.74
CA ILE A 44 -8.78 4.56 -5.05
C ILE A 44 -9.87 5.59 -5.32
N GLU A 45 -11.14 5.25 -5.06
CA GLU A 45 -12.29 6.15 -5.21
C GLU A 45 -12.19 7.40 -4.31
N ARG A 46 -11.52 7.29 -3.16
CA ARG A 46 -11.23 8.42 -2.27
C ARG A 46 -10.05 9.29 -2.75
N GLY A 47 -9.42 8.94 -3.87
CA GLY A 47 -8.29 9.65 -4.47
C GLY A 47 -6.91 9.16 -4.01
N GLY A 48 -6.86 8.07 -3.25
CA GLY A 48 -5.61 7.43 -2.84
C GLY A 48 -4.95 6.70 -3.99
N LYS A 49 -3.62 6.63 -3.99
CA LYS A 49 -2.83 6.05 -5.08
C LYS A 49 -1.93 4.90 -4.61
N PHE A 50 -1.59 4.00 -5.51
CA PHE A 50 -0.67 2.90 -5.26
C PHE A 50 0.60 3.07 -6.07
N ILE A 51 1.75 2.87 -5.43
CA ILE A 51 3.07 2.89 -6.06
C ILE A 51 3.56 1.45 -6.16
N PHE A 52 3.78 0.99 -7.38
CA PHE A 52 4.39 -0.30 -7.67
C PHE A 52 5.84 -0.05 -8.11
N PRO A 53 6.85 -0.47 -7.32
CA PRO A 53 8.24 -0.14 -7.62
C PRO A 53 8.88 -1.02 -8.69
N LEU A 54 8.22 -2.12 -9.09
CA LEU A 54 8.76 -3.17 -9.96
C LEU A 54 7.66 -3.73 -10.88
N PRO A 55 8.00 -4.20 -12.10
CA PRO A 55 9.33 -4.18 -12.73
C PRO A 55 9.76 -2.78 -13.21
N GLU A 56 8.81 -1.89 -13.49
CA GLU A 56 9.01 -0.47 -13.71
C GLU A 56 8.18 0.30 -12.67
N ILE A 57 8.59 1.53 -12.36
CA ILE A 57 7.85 2.35 -11.40
C ILE A 57 6.53 2.79 -12.04
N GLU A 58 5.43 2.37 -11.42
CA GLU A 58 4.09 2.70 -11.85
C GLU A 58 3.30 3.30 -10.67
N ILE A 59 2.51 4.33 -10.98
CA ILE A 59 1.58 4.95 -10.02
C ILE A 59 0.17 4.78 -10.58
N VAL A 60 -0.68 4.10 -9.81
CA VAL A 60 -2.09 3.85 -10.13
C VAL A 60 -2.98 4.64 -9.19
#